data_AF-A0A916TC73-F1
#
_entry.id   AF-A0A916TC73-F1
#
_cell.length_a   1.000
_cell.length_b   1.000
_cell.length_c   1.000
_cell.angle_alpha   90.00
_cell.angle_beta   90.00
_cell.angle_gamma   90.00
#
_symmetry.space_group_name_H-M   'P 1'
#
loop_
_entity.id
_entity.type
_entity.pdbx_description
1 polymer ?
#
loop_
_entity_poly.entity_id
_entity_poly.type
_entity_poly.pdbx_seq_one_letter_code
_entity_poly.pdbx_strand_id
1 'polypeptide(L)'
;MWIWVVLLLVVVAVVVWLARARRAGATEVTAEQIEESDLRLTHEARVAVGGAIVRGKKVLAIKLYRDSTGADLATSRAAVDKWYKGIHG
;
A
#
# COMPACT_ATOMS: atom_id res chain seq x y z
N MET A 1 -8.35 -7.01 44.59
CA MET A 1 -7.58 -7.84 43.65
C MET A 1 -8.14 -7.86 42.22
N TRP A 2 -9.47 -7.77 42.01
CA TRP A 2 -10.09 -7.77 40.67
C TRP A 2 -10.01 -6.44 39.89
N ILE A 3 -10.00 -5.30 40.58
CA ILE A 3 -9.99 -3.96 39.97
C ILE A 3 -8.76 -3.74 39.06
N TRP A 4 -7.60 -4.27 39.44
CA TRP A 4 -6.38 -4.20 38.64
C TRP A 4 -6.45 -5.03 37.36
N VAL A 5 -7.18 -6.15 37.38
CA VAL A 5 -7.41 -6.99 36.19
C VAL A 5 -8.33 -6.28 35.21
N VAL A 6 -9.41 -5.66 35.70
CA VAL A 6 -10.33 -4.88 34.86
C VAL A 6 -9.60 -3.67 34.24
N LEU A 7 -8.79 -2.95 35.03
CA LEU A 7 -7.97 -1.85 34.52
C LEU A 7 -6.99 -2.31 33.42
N LEU A 8 -6.32 -3.45 33.62
CA LEU A 8 -5.41 -4.01 32.63
C LEU A 8 -6.16 -4.37 31.35
N LEU A 9 -7.32 -5.02 31.44
CA LEU A 9 -8.14 -5.36 30.28
C LEU A 9 -8.61 -4.13 29.50
N VAL A 10 -9.03 -3.07 30.20
CA VAL A 10 -9.42 -1.80 29.56
C VAL A 10 -8.23 -1.15 28.86
N VAL A 11 -7.07 -1.11 29.50
CA VAL A 11 -5.84 -0.56 28.89
C VAL A 11 -5.44 -1.36 27.65
N VAL A 12 -5.48 -2.70 27.71
CA VAL A 12 -5.19 -3.56 26.56
C VAL A 12 -6.21 -3.32 25.44
N ALA A 13 -7.50 -3.23 25.76
CA ALA A 13 -8.54 -2.94 24.77
C ALA A 13 -8.33 -1.56 24.11
N VAL A 14 -7.97 -0.54 24.88
CA VAL A 14 -7.66 0.81 24.37
C VAL A 14 -6.40 0.82 23.51
N VAL A 15 -5.35 0.10 23.92
CA VAL A 15 -4.11 -0.04 23.13
C VAL A 15 -4.39 -0.79 21.82
N VAL A 16 -5.18 -1.85 21.86
CA VAL A 16 -5.60 -2.60 20.67
C VAL A 16 -6.48 -1.72 19.77
N TRP A 17 -7.41 -0.96 20.33
CA TRP A 17 -8.26 -0.04 19.59
C TRP A 17 -7.46 1.10 18.97
N LEU A 18 -6.49 1.69 19.67
CA LEU A 18 -5.58 2.71 19.15
C LEU A 18 -4.63 2.15 18.08
N ALA A 19 -4.09 0.95 18.28
CA ALA A 19 -3.27 0.27 17.27
C ALA A 19 -4.09 -0.07 16.02
N ARG A 20 -5.36 -0.48 16.20
CA ARG A 20 -6.31 -0.72 15.12
C ARG A 20 -6.72 0.58 14.43
N ALA A 21 -6.91 1.67 15.17
CA ALA A 21 -7.23 2.99 14.62
C ALA A 21 -6.06 3.56 13.81
N ARG A 22 -4.81 3.32 14.23
CA ARG A 22 -3.63 3.64 13.42
C ARG A 22 -3.54 2.77 12.16
N ARG A 23 -3.97 1.51 12.22
CA ARG A 23 -4.08 0.64 11.03
C ARG A 23 -5.30 0.93 10.16
N ALA A 24 -6.35 1.56 10.69
CA ALA A 24 -7.50 2.01 9.90
C ALA A 24 -7.15 3.20 8.97
N GLY A 25 -5.99 3.83 9.18
CA GLY A 25 -5.36 4.74 8.23
C GLY A 25 -4.64 4.03 7.06
N ALA A 26 -4.64 2.69 7.00
CA ALA A 26 -4.46 1.98 5.74
C ALA A 26 -5.76 2.14 4.94
N THR A 27 -5.99 3.36 4.48
CA THR A 27 -7.02 3.74 3.51
C THR A 27 -7.07 2.67 2.44
N GLU A 28 -8.28 2.19 2.14
CA GLU A 28 -8.56 1.47 0.90
C GLU A 28 -7.92 2.28 -0.22
N VAL A 29 -6.81 1.78 -0.76
CA VAL A 29 -6.16 2.41 -1.90
C VAL A 29 -7.19 2.39 -3.01
N THR A 30 -7.80 3.55 -3.24
CA THR A 30 -8.98 3.66 -4.09
C THR A 30 -8.53 3.58 -5.54
N ALA A 31 -9.38 3.07 -6.43
CA ALA A 31 -9.06 3.01 -7.86
C ALA A 31 -8.68 4.41 -8.40
N GLU A 32 -9.32 5.46 -7.89
CA GLU A 32 -9.04 6.86 -8.17
C GLU A 32 -7.63 7.28 -7.73
N GLN A 33 -7.18 6.88 -6.54
CA GLN A 33 -5.82 7.19 -6.05
C GLN A 33 -4.73 6.51 -6.89
N ILE A 34 -4.99 5.27 -7.34
CA ILE A 34 -4.08 4.56 -8.26
C ILE A 34 -4.03 5.29 -9.61
N GLU A 35 -5.18 5.72 -10.15
CA GLU A 35 -5.23 6.42 -11.44
C GLU A 35 -4.56 7.79 -11.39
N GLU A 36 -4.76 8.57 -10.32
CA GLU A 36 -4.06 9.84 -10.12
C GLU A 36 -2.54 9.64 -10.02
N SER A 37 -2.11 8.61 -9.30
CA SER A 37 -0.69 8.24 -9.18
C SER A 37 -0.13 7.77 -10.53
N ASP A 38 -0.89 7.00 -11.29
CA ASP A 38 -0.54 6.55 -12.63
C ASP A 38 -0.39 7.73 -13.60
N LEU A 39 -1.27 8.74 -13.52
CA LEU A 39 -1.19 9.97 -14.32
C LEU A 39 0.08 10.78 -14.03
N ARG A 40 0.63 10.67 -12.82
CA ARG A 40 1.92 11.30 -12.46
C ARG A 40 3.14 10.58 -13.01
N LEU A 41 3.04 9.33 -13.49
CA LEU A 41 4.18 8.66 -14.11
C LEU A 41 4.51 9.28 -15.47
N THR A 42 5.79 9.60 -15.65
CA THR A 42 6.35 9.86 -16.97
C THR A 42 6.27 8.62 -17.87
N HIS A 43 6.26 8.82 -19.19
CA HIS A 43 6.18 7.71 -20.15
C HIS A 43 7.33 6.70 -19.97
N GLU A 44 8.54 7.20 -19.73
CA GLU A 44 9.72 6.36 -19.48
C GLU A 44 9.57 5.51 -18.22
N ALA A 45 9.05 6.08 -17.12
CA ALA A 45 8.81 5.36 -15.88
C ALA A 45 7.77 4.25 -16.08
N ARG A 46 6.71 4.49 -16.86
CA ARG A 46 5.69 3.47 -17.17
C ARG A 46 6.32 2.27 -17.89
N VAL A 47 7.17 2.52 -18.88
CA VAL A 47 7.87 1.46 -19.63
C VAL A 47 8.82 0.68 -18.71
N ALA A 48 9.56 1.38 -17.85
CA ALA A 48 10.47 0.74 -16.89
C ALA A 48 9.74 -0.17 -15.89
N VAL A 49 8.62 0.30 -15.32
CA VAL A 49 7.76 -0.45 -14.41
C VAL A 49 7.14 -1.66 -15.12
N GLY A 50 6.55 -1.46 -16.31
CA GLY A 50 5.98 -2.54 -17.12
C GLY A 50 7.02 -3.61 -17.48
N GLY A 51 8.22 -3.20 -17.90
CA GLY A 51 9.31 -4.13 -18.17
C GLY A 51 9.76 -4.90 -16.93
N ALA A 52 9.74 -4.29 -15.75
CA ALA A 52 10.04 -4.98 -14.49
C ALA A 52 8.95 -6.01 -14.13
N ILE A 53 7.68 -5.70 -14.41
CA ILE A 53 6.54 -6.62 -14.22
C ILE A 53 6.66 -7.85 -15.13
N VAL A 54 6.91 -7.65 -16.41
CA VAL A 54 7.06 -8.74 -17.41
C VAL A 54 8.22 -9.67 -17.04
N ARG A 55 9.30 -9.14 -16.50
CA ARG A 55 10.46 -9.94 -16.03
C ARG A 55 10.23 -10.63 -14.67
N GLY A 56 9.02 -10.56 -14.10
CA GLY A 56 8.71 -11.12 -12.78
C GLY A 56 9.37 -10.38 -11.60
N LYS A 57 9.99 -9.22 -11.84
CA LYS A 57 10.71 -8.44 -10.81
C LYS A 57 9.76 -7.48 -10.10
N LYS A 58 8.73 -8.02 -9.44
CA LYS A 58 7.65 -7.23 -8.81
C LYS A 58 8.14 -6.23 -7.76
N VAL A 59 9.11 -6.59 -6.94
CA VAL A 59 9.70 -5.68 -5.93
C VAL A 59 10.39 -4.48 -6.60
N LEU A 60 11.09 -4.72 -7.71
CA LEU A 60 11.71 -3.65 -8.49
C LEU A 60 10.66 -2.73 -9.13
N ALA A 61 9.58 -3.30 -9.67
CA ALA A 61 8.47 -2.53 -10.22
C ALA A 61 7.84 -1.60 -9.17
N ILE A 62 7.61 -2.09 -7.94
CA ILE A 62 7.09 -1.29 -6.82
C ILE A 62 8.05 -0.15 -6.48
N LYS A 63 9.35 -0.43 -6.43
CA LYS A 63 10.36 0.59 -6.15
C LYS A 63 10.37 1.68 -7.23
N LEU A 64 10.42 1.29 -8.50
CA LEU A 64 10.41 2.23 -9.63
C LEU A 64 9.14 3.08 -9.65
N TYR A 65 7.98 2.47 -9.39
CA TYR A 65 6.69 3.16 -9.31
C TYR A 65 6.70 4.20 -8.19
N ARG A 66 7.14 3.79 -6.99
CA ARG A 66 7.24 4.64 -5.81
C ARG A 66 8.19 5.81 -6.02
N ASP A 67 9.37 5.54 -6.53
CA ASP A 67 10.41 6.55 -6.74
C ASP A 67 9.99 7.57 -7.83
N SER A 68 9.11 7.18 -8.76
CA SER A 68 8.57 8.06 -9.81
C SER A 68 7.34 8.87 -9.38
N THR A 69 6.49 8.31 -8.51
CA THR A 69 5.21 8.92 -8.09
C THR A 69 5.26 9.62 -6.74
N GLY A 70 6.22 9.25 -5.89
CA GLY A 70 6.22 9.63 -4.48
C GLY A 70 5.12 8.96 -3.65
N ALA A 71 4.39 8.00 -4.20
CA ALA A 71 3.32 7.30 -3.50
C ALA A 71 3.85 6.51 -2.28
N ASP A 72 2.99 6.24 -1.30
CA ASP A 72 3.36 5.37 -0.19
C ASP A 72 3.55 3.91 -0.67
N LEU A 73 4.11 3.07 0.21
CA LEU A 73 4.40 1.67 -0.12
C LEU A 73 3.14 0.84 -0.42
N ALA A 74 2.03 1.10 0.27
CA ALA A 74 0.77 0.39 0.06
C ALA A 74 0.17 0.76 -1.30
N THR A 75 0.12 2.06 -1.62
CA THR A 75 -0.37 2.57 -2.91
C THR A 75 0.49 2.05 -4.07
N SER A 76 1.82 2.12 -3.94
CA SER A 76 2.75 1.61 -4.97
C SER A 76 2.59 0.11 -5.19
N ARG A 77 2.38 -0.66 -4.11
CA ARG A 77 2.14 -2.11 -4.21
C ARG A 77 0.82 -2.40 -4.91
N ALA A 78 -0.26 -1.71 -4.53
CA ALA A 78 -1.59 -1.92 -5.09
C ALA A 78 -1.63 -1.58 -6.59
N ALA A 79 -1.00 -0.47 -7.00
CA ALA A 79 -0.89 -0.08 -8.40
C ALA A 79 -0.15 -1.14 -9.24
N VAL A 80 1.01 -1.60 -8.76
CA VAL A 80 1.78 -2.66 -9.44
C VAL A 80 1.02 -3.98 -9.46
N ASP A 81 0.25 -4.31 -8.42
CA ASP A 81 -0.61 -5.50 -8.42
C ASP A 81 -1.72 -5.42 -9.47
N LYS A 82 -2.36 -4.25 -9.62
CA LYS A 82 -3.35 -3.98 -10.68
C LYS A 82 -2.73 -4.18 -12.06
N TRP A 83 -1.55 -3.61 -12.29
CA TRP A 83 -0.82 -3.75 -13.56
C TRP A 83 -0.36 -5.18 -13.82
N TYR A 84 0.11 -5.88 -12.80
CA TYR A 84 0.51 -7.29 -12.89
C TYR A 84 -0.66 -8.17 -13.34
N LYS A 85 -1.84 -7.98 -12.73
CA LYS A 85 -3.08 -8.67 -13.12
C LYS A 85 -3.50 -8.35 -14.55
N GLY A 86 -3.38 -7.10 -15.00
CA GLY A 86 -3.71 -6.74 -16.39
C GLY A 86 -2.77 -7.33 -17.44
N ILE A 87 -1.52 -7.65 -17.08
CA ILE A 87 -0.52 -8.23 -18.00
C ILE A 87 -0.58 -9.76 -18.04
N HIS A 88 -0.97 -10.41 -16.93
CA HIS A 88 -0.97 -11.88 -16.80
C HIS A 88 -2.38 -12.50 -16.70
N GLY A 89 -3.42 -11.66 -16.75
CA GLY A 89 -4.83 -12.07 -16.72
C GLY A 89 -5.40 -12.35 -18.09
#